data_AF-R7SGZ9-F1
#
_entry.id   AF-R7SGZ9-F1
#
_cell.length_a   1.000
_cell.length_b   1.000
_cell.length_c   1.000
_cell.angle_alpha   90.00
_cell.angle_beta   90.00
_cell.angle_gamma   90.00
#
_symmetry.space_group_name_H-M   'P 1'
#
loop_
_entity.id
_entity.type
_entity.pdbx_description
1 polymer ?
#
loop_
_entity_poly.entity_id
_entity_poly.type
_entity_poly.pdbx_seq_one_letter_code
_entity_poly.pdbx_strand_id
1 'polypeptide(L)'
;QVEDTLFCVPRFVLEQSSDIFRDMFGLPSGQNNNGEGASNKAPIILDGIKVWDFKQLLRALYAAKPDQSEPGTIDEWTAVYKLSQRWEMVALTKYAKERLGDLAEDPVEKAGLAQDLFIFDWKVAAFQEIVRRAEPLSMREVERLGIHTVENKLFRVPRVVLQESSDVFCDMFSLPSGPNNGGEGESSKDPIVLDGVTVWDFKQLLRALHAEDPNQSEPNTIEAWVAVYKLSQRWEMTALSNYAKEKLWNLAAEDPVERAGLAQDLNIPDWKIPSFQDIARRKEPLSMRDVERLGVQTVLKLAQVRECAFSSNSTRCWKRTGASQIDFTSMIQEAFGDDLKE
;
A
#
# COMPACT_ATOMS: atom_id res chain seq x y z
N GLN A 1 -36.91 7.56 13.73
CA GLN A 1 -36.44 8.92 14.03
C GLN A 1 -34.99 9.00 13.56
N VAL A 2 -34.68 10.05 12.81
CA VAL A 2 -33.32 10.37 12.36
C VAL A 2 -33.04 11.75 12.90
N GLU A 3 -31.98 11.90 13.69
CA GLU A 3 -31.70 13.14 14.44
C GLU A 3 -32.94 13.55 15.28
N ASP A 4 -33.50 14.74 15.04
CA ASP A 4 -34.70 15.28 15.68
C ASP A 4 -35.97 15.12 14.83
N THR A 5 -35.87 14.46 13.68
CA THR A 5 -36.96 14.36 12.71
C THR A 5 -37.61 12.97 12.70
N LEU A 6 -38.95 12.95 12.81
CA LEU A 6 -39.74 11.74 12.70
C LEU A 6 -40.20 11.51 11.25
N PHE A 7 -39.81 10.37 10.67
CA PHE A 7 -40.26 9.93 9.36
C PHE A 7 -41.31 8.83 9.51
N CYS A 8 -42.51 9.06 8.99
CA CYS A 8 -43.57 8.06 8.95
C CYS A 8 -43.50 7.30 7.62
N VAL A 9 -42.90 6.11 7.65
CA VAL A 9 -42.68 5.28 6.46
C VAL A 9 -43.53 4.00 6.57
N PRO A 10 -44.29 3.63 5.53
CA PRO A 10 -44.94 2.34 5.45
C PRO A 10 -43.98 1.16 5.69
N ARG A 11 -44.28 0.37 6.72
CA ARG A 11 -43.46 -0.78 7.15
C ARG A 11 -43.18 -1.77 6.01
N PHE A 12 -44.18 -2.06 5.18
CA PHE A 12 -44.05 -3.04 4.09
C PHE A 12 -42.94 -2.69 3.08
N VAL A 13 -42.66 -1.40 2.86
CA VAL A 13 -41.63 -0.96 1.90
C VAL A 13 -40.24 -1.33 2.41
N LEU A 14 -40.02 -1.20 3.72
CA LEU A 14 -38.76 -1.58 4.35
C LEU A 14 -38.62 -3.10 4.46
N GLU A 15 -39.68 -3.83 4.81
CA GLU A 15 -39.69 -5.29 4.89
C GLU A 15 -39.42 -5.97 3.54
N GLN A 16 -39.95 -5.41 2.45
CA GLN A 16 -39.69 -5.92 1.10
C GLN A 16 -38.28 -5.62 0.61
N SER A 17 -37.69 -4.53 1.09
CA SER A 17 -36.40 -4.05 0.60
C SER A 17 -35.21 -4.56 1.43
N SER A 18 -35.43 -5.01 2.66
CA SER A 18 -34.38 -5.35 3.62
C SER A 18 -34.78 -6.50 4.53
N ASP A 19 -33.92 -7.50 4.57
CA ASP A 19 -34.04 -8.66 5.46
C ASP A 19 -33.85 -8.25 6.92
N ILE A 20 -32.94 -7.30 7.20
CA ILE A 20 -32.72 -6.72 8.53
C ILE A 20 -34.01 -6.10 9.07
N PHE A 21 -34.69 -5.29 8.27
CA PHE A 21 -35.96 -4.69 8.70
C PHE A 21 -37.04 -5.76 8.87
N ARG A 22 -37.16 -6.71 7.94
CA ARG A 22 -38.12 -7.82 8.05
C ARG A 22 -37.94 -8.61 9.33
N ASP A 23 -36.70 -8.96 9.67
CA ASP A 23 -36.39 -9.76 10.85
C ASP A 23 -36.60 -8.95 12.13
N MET A 24 -36.13 -7.70 12.19
CA MET A 24 -36.36 -6.78 13.31
C MET A 24 -37.87 -6.63 13.61
N PHE A 25 -38.67 -6.50 12.56
CA PHE A 25 -40.12 -6.37 12.62
C PHE A 25 -40.85 -7.67 12.94
N GLY A 26 -40.20 -8.83 12.74
CA GLY A 26 -40.73 -10.16 13.03
C GLY A 26 -40.44 -10.67 14.44
N LEU A 27 -39.57 -10.00 15.21
CA LEU A 27 -39.27 -10.37 16.60
C LEU A 27 -40.51 -10.24 17.50
N PRO A 28 -40.79 -11.23 18.38
CA PRO A 28 -41.90 -11.15 19.31
C PRO A 28 -41.71 -9.98 20.27
N SER A 29 -42.60 -9.00 20.18
CA SER A 29 -42.63 -7.89 21.14
C SER A 29 -43.02 -8.43 22.51
N GLY A 30 -42.29 -8.06 23.57
CA GLY A 30 -42.64 -8.43 24.95
C GLY A 30 -44.06 -7.96 25.33
N GLN A 31 -44.56 -8.36 26.51
CA GLN A 31 -45.95 -8.24 27.01
C GLN A 31 -46.69 -6.90 26.81
N ASN A 32 -46.02 -5.83 26.40
CA ASN A 32 -46.64 -4.58 25.98
C ASN A 32 -46.48 -4.46 24.46
N ASN A 33 -47.59 -4.45 23.70
CA ASN A 33 -47.70 -4.32 22.23
C ASN A 33 -47.06 -3.05 21.60
N ASN A 34 -46.01 -2.49 22.20
CA ASN A 34 -45.27 -1.31 21.78
C ASN A 34 -43.86 -1.71 21.34
N GLY A 35 -43.76 -2.55 20.31
CA GLY A 35 -42.48 -2.85 19.66
C GLY A 35 -41.86 -1.57 19.07
N GLU A 36 -40.52 -1.53 18.99
CA GLU A 36 -39.79 -0.43 18.38
C GLU A 36 -40.24 -0.23 16.92
N GLY A 37 -40.62 0.99 16.57
CA GLY A 37 -41.16 1.34 15.24
C GLY A 37 -42.66 1.14 15.06
N ALA A 38 -43.40 0.67 16.07
CA ALA A 38 -44.84 0.42 15.98
C ALA A 38 -45.72 1.68 16.09
N SER A 39 -45.20 2.78 16.64
CA SER A 39 -45.94 4.04 16.75
C SER A 39 -45.02 5.26 16.81
N ASN A 40 -45.60 6.45 16.64
CA ASN A 40 -44.88 7.72 16.81
C ASN A 40 -44.32 7.93 18.23
N LYS A 41 -44.84 7.19 19.23
CA LYS A 41 -44.38 7.24 20.62
C LYS A 41 -43.22 6.28 20.92
N ALA A 42 -42.93 5.37 20.01
CA ALA A 42 -41.84 4.41 20.09
C ALA A 42 -41.21 4.22 18.70
N PRO A 43 -40.57 5.25 18.13
CA PRO A 43 -39.94 5.14 16.82
C PRO A 43 -38.67 4.29 16.87
N ILE A 44 -38.27 3.71 15.74
CA ILE A 44 -36.90 3.18 15.58
C ILE A 44 -35.94 4.35 15.57
N ILE A 45 -34.94 4.35 16.46
CA ILE A 45 -33.93 5.41 16.52
C ILE A 45 -32.77 5.02 15.61
N LEU A 46 -32.50 5.86 14.61
CA LEU A 46 -31.44 5.63 13.62
C LEU A 46 -30.24 6.50 13.92
N ASP A 47 -29.43 6.04 14.88
CA ASP A 47 -28.26 6.77 15.35
C ASP A 47 -27.13 6.86 14.30
N GLY A 48 -26.55 8.06 14.20
CA GLY A 48 -25.45 8.36 13.28
C GLY A 48 -25.85 8.46 11.82
N ILE A 49 -27.13 8.73 11.51
CA ILE A 49 -27.63 8.97 10.16
C ILE A 49 -28.13 10.41 10.08
N LYS A 50 -27.77 11.12 9.00
CA LYS A 50 -28.28 12.47 8.76
C LYS A 50 -29.67 12.42 8.16
N VAL A 51 -30.52 13.40 8.51
CA VAL A 51 -31.85 13.59 7.90
C VAL A 51 -31.79 13.66 6.38
N TRP A 52 -30.75 14.32 5.83
CA TRP A 52 -30.57 14.43 4.38
C TRP A 52 -30.29 13.09 3.72
N ASP A 53 -29.36 12.29 4.27
CA ASP A 53 -29.01 10.97 3.72
C ASP A 53 -30.25 10.05 3.71
N PHE A 54 -31.00 10.03 4.81
CA PHE A 54 -32.21 9.21 4.91
C PHE A 54 -33.30 9.65 3.93
N LYS A 55 -33.43 10.95 3.66
CA LYS A 55 -34.35 11.47 2.62
C LYS A 55 -33.98 10.95 1.23
N GLN A 56 -32.69 10.84 0.90
CA GLN A 56 -32.27 10.30 -0.40
C GLN A 56 -32.62 8.82 -0.54
N LEU A 57 -32.44 8.03 0.53
CA LEU A 57 -32.88 6.64 0.54
C LEU A 57 -34.39 6.52 0.29
N LEU A 58 -35.21 7.33 0.95
CA LEU A 58 -36.66 7.33 0.74
C LEU A 58 -37.02 7.74 -0.69
N ARG A 59 -36.36 8.77 -1.25
CA ARG A 59 -36.57 9.15 -2.66
C ARG A 59 -36.28 8.00 -3.60
N ALA A 60 -35.21 7.23 -3.37
CA ALA A 60 -34.88 6.06 -4.18
C ALA A 60 -35.91 4.92 -4.02
N LEU A 61 -36.37 4.64 -2.79
CA LEU A 61 -37.38 3.60 -2.51
C LEU A 61 -38.76 3.93 -3.10
N TYR A 62 -39.10 5.21 -3.23
CA TYR A 62 -40.40 5.65 -3.75
C TYR A 62 -40.36 6.20 -5.19
N ALA A 63 -39.21 6.11 -5.86
CA ALA A 63 -38.99 6.62 -7.22
C ALA A 63 -39.96 6.06 -8.27
N ALA A 64 -40.61 4.92 -8.02
CA ALA A 64 -41.61 4.34 -8.91
C ALA A 64 -42.93 5.15 -9.00
N LYS A 65 -43.10 6.20 -8.17
CA LYS A 65 -44.31 7.04 -8.18
C LYS A 65 -44.14 8.21 -9.17
N PRO A 66 -45.15 8.51 -10.01
CA PRO A 66 -45.04 9.52 -11.08
C PRO A 66 -44.77 10.94 -10.59
N ASP A 67 -45.08 11.25 -9.33
CA ASP A 67 -44.91 12.59 -8.74
C ASP A 67 -43.60 12.75 -7.94
N GLN A 68 -42.72 11.74 -7.91
CA GLN A 68 -41.48 11.78 -7.15
C GLN A 68 -40.25 11.65 -8.04
N SER A 69 -39.32 12.60 -7.89
CA SER A 69 -38.03 12.56 -8.57
C SER A 69 -37.05 11.65 -7.83
N GLU A 70 -36.47 10.69 -8.56
CA GLU A 70 -35.32 9.92 -8.09
C GLU A 70 -34.12 10.83 -7.74
N PRO A 71 -33.18 10.33 -6.93
CA PRO A 71 -31.87 10.97 -6.78
C PRO A 71 -31.21 11.23 -8.15
N GLY A 72 -30.57 12.38 -8.32
CA GLY A 72 -30.01 12.81 -9.60
C GLY A 72 -28.51 13.11 -9.58
N THR A 73 -27.90 13.21 -8.40
CA THR A 73 -26.47 13.53 -8.27
C THR A 73 -25.67 12.39 -7.65
N ILE A 74 -24.35 12.41 -7.85
CA ILE A 74 -23.40 11.46 -7.26
C ILE A 74 -23.53 11.45 -5.73
N ASP A 75 -23.60 12.62 -5.09
CA ASP A 75 -23.74 12.72 -3.63
C ASP A 75 -25.04 12.09 -3.14
N GLU A 76 -26.15 12.33 -3.85
CA GLU A 76 -27.44 11.78 -3.48
C GLU A 76 -27.46 10.25 -3.61
N TRP A 77 -26.95 9.70 -4.72
CA TRP A 77 -26.83 8.25 -4.91
C TRP A 77 -25.79 7.60 -4.00
N THR A 78 -24.74 8.34 -3.60
CA THR A 78 -23.76 7.89 -2.61
C THR A 78 -24.39 7.68 -1.25
N ALA A 79 -25.27 8.59 -0.82
CA ALA A 79 -26.03 8.42 0.41
C ALA A 79 -26.95 7.19 0.35
N VAL A 80 -27.63 6.99 -0.79
CA VAL A 80 -28.47 5.80 -1.03
C VAL A 80 -27.64 4.52 -0.94
N TYR A 81 -26.49 4.45 -1.62
CA TYR A 81 -25.62 3.28 -1.63
C TYR A 81 -25.11 2.91 -0.23
N LYS A 82 -24.65 3.90 0.55
CA LYS A 82 -24.14 3.68 1.92
C LYS A 82 -25.23 3.14 2.85
N LEU A 83 -26.43 3.72 2.79
CA LEU A 83 -27.55 3.29 3.63
C LEU A 83 -28.13 1.95 3.17
N SER A 84 -28.20 1.70 1.86
CA SER A 84 -28.66 0.42 1.33
C SER A 84 -27.69 -0.72 1.68
N GLN A 85 -26.39 -0.46 1.74
CA GLN A 85 -25.40 -1.41 2.26
C GLN A 85 -25.59 -1.68 3.75
N ARG A 86 -25.72 -0.63 4.56
CA ARG A 86 -25.89 -0.74 6.02
C ARG A 86 -27.10 -1.57 6.42
N TRP A 87 -28.17 -1.52 5.62
CA TRP A 87 -29.41 -2.25 5.86
C TRP A 87 -29.62 -3.43 4.92
N GLU A 88 -28.56 -3.90 4.25
CA GLU A 88 -28.59 -5.08 3.38
C GLU A 88 -29.72 -5.05 2.34
N MET A 89 -30.04 -3.86 1.83
CA MET A 89 -30.98 -3.68 0.74
C MET A 89 -30.30 -4.04 -0.58
N VAL A 90 -30.21 -5.33 -0.88
CA VAL A 90 -29.40 -5.87 -1.98
C VAL A 90 -29.80 -5.29 -3.34
N ALA A 91 -31.10 -5.29 -3.66
CA ALA A 91 -31.61 -4.78 -4.93
C ALA A 91 -31.34 -3.27 -5.09
N LEU A 92 -31.55 -2.50 -4.01
CA LEU A 92 -31.32 -1.06 -4.01
C LEU A 92 -29.84 -0.70 -4.06
N THR A 93 -28.99 -1.47 -3.38
CA THR A 93 -27.53 -1.32 -3.48
C THR A 93 -27.07 -1.52 -4.92
N LYS A 94 -27.54 -2.59 -5.58
CA LYS A 94 -27.18 -2.86 -6.97
C LYS A 94 -27.63 -1.72 -7.88
N TYR A 95 -28.86 -1.24 -7.71
CA TYR A 95 -29.39 -0.12 -8.49
C TYR A 95 -28.62 1.18 -8.25
N ALA A 96 -28.31 1.51 -6.99
CA ALA A 96 -27.51 2.69 -6.65
C ALA A 96 -26.09 2.61 -7.24
N LYS A 97 -25.50 1.41 -7.25
CA LYS A 97 -24.22 1.16 -7.93
C LYS A 97 -24.33 1.44 -9.43
N GLU A 98 -25.33 0.89 -10.12
CA GLU A 98 -25.53 1.14 -11.56
C GLU A 98 -25.67 2.64 -11.85
N ARG A 99 -26.50 3.37 -11.07
CA ARG A 99 -26.70 4.81 -11.24
C ARG A 99 -25.45 5.65 -10.96
N LEU A 100 -24.68 5.31 -9.93
CA LEU A 100 -23.38 5.95 -9.68
C LEU A 100 -22.41 5.74 -10.85
N GLY A 101 -22.49 4.59 -11.53
CA GLY A 101 -21.63 4.25 -12.66
C GLY A 101 -22.00 5.00 -13.93
N ASP A 102 -23.30 5.23 -14.15
CA ASP A 102 -23.81 6.06 -15.23
C ASP A 102 -23.46 7.54 -15.06
N LEU A 103 -23.37 8.03 -13.81
CA LEU A 103 -23.07 9.42 -13.49
C LEU A 103 -21.56 9.74 -13.47
N ALA A 104 -20.71 8.78 -13.12
CA ALA A 104 -19.26 8.95 -13.03
C ALA A 104 -18.55 8.52 -14.31
N GLU A 105 -18.57 9.39 -15.34
CA GLU A 105 -17.96 9.14 -16.65
C GLU A 105 -16.43 9.29 -16.64
N ASP A 106 -15.87 10.15 -15.76
CA ASP A 106 -14.43 10.37 -15.65
C ASP A 106 -13.76 9.21 -14.88
N PRO A 107 -12.72 8.55 -15.44
CA PRO A 107 -12.06 7.43 -14.77
C PRO A 107 -11.40 7.82 -13.44
N VAL A 108 -10.99 9.08 -13.25
CA VAL A 108 -10.43 9.55 -11.97
C VAL A 108 -11.52 9.69 -10.91
N GLU A 109 -12.64 10.33 -11.23
CA GLU A 109 -13.82 10.42 -10.36
C GLU A 109 -14.38 9.03 -10.01
N LYS A 110 -14.45 8.14 -11.00
CA LYS A 110 -14.89 6.75 -10.82
C LYS A 110 -13.97 5.96 -9.91
N ALA A 111 -12.65 6.14 -10.02
CA ALA A 111 -11.68 5.53 -9.11
C ALA A 111 -11.77 6.08 -7.68
N GLY A 112 -11.97 7.39 -7.51
CA GLY A 112 -12.20 8.02 -6.21
C GLY A 112 -13.47 7.50 -5.53
N LEU A 113 -14.59 7.46 -6.25
CA LEU A 113 -15.84 6.89 -5.75
C LEU A 113 -15.71 5.40 -5.41
N ALA A 114 -15.02 4.63 -6.26
CA ALA A 114 -14.78 3.21 -6.00
C ALA A 114 -13.92 3.00 -4.74
N GLN A 115 -12.97 3.88 -4.47
CA GLN A 115 -12.16 3.87 -3.25
C GLN A 115 -13.02 4.20 -2.02
N ASP A 116 -13.80 5.28 -2.05
CA ASP A 116 -14.62 5.74 -0.93
C ASP A 116 -15.78 4.80 -0.59
N LEU A 117 -16.29 4.09 -1.59
CA LEU A 117 -17.42 3.16 -1.47
C LEU A 117 -16.99 1.69 -1.42
N PHE A 118 -15.69 1.42 -1.43
CA PHE A 118 -15.09 0.08 -1.41
C PHE A 118 -15.59 -0.84 -2.55
N ILE A 119 -15.76 -0.30 -3.75
CA ILE A 119 -16.23 -1.02 -4.95
C ILE A 119 -15.03 -1.52 -5.76
N PHE A 120 -14.53 -2.72 -5.43
CA PHE A 120 -13.29 -3.25 -5.98
C PHE A 120 -13.27 -3.41 -7.51
N ASP A 121 -14.37 -3.86 -8.11
CA ASP A 121 -14.47 -4.07 -9.55
C ASP A 121 -14.37 -2.77 -10.35
N TRP A 122 -14.97 -1.68 -9.84
CA TRP A 122 -14.82 -0.35 -10.43
C TRP A 122 -13.42 0.21 -10.26
N LYS A 123 -12.81 0.00 -9.10
CA LYS A 123 -11.47 0.48 -8.80
C LYS A 123 -10.46 -0.08 -9.81
N VAL A 124 -10.50 -1.40 -10.07
CA VAL A 124 -9.61 -2.04 -11.05
C VAL A 124 -9.88 -1.52 -12.47
N ALA A 125 -11.15 -1.45 -12.89
CA ALA A 125 -11.51 -0.95 -14.22
C ALA A 125 -11.04 0.50 -14.45
N ALA A 126 -11.28 1.37 -13.47
CA ALA A 126 -10.89 2.77 -13.53
C ALA A 126 -9.36 2.96 -13.56
N PHE A 127 -8.59 2.22 -12.75
CA PHE A 127 -7.12 2.26 -12.83
C PHE A 127 -6.58 1.76 -14.18
N GLN A 128 -7.19 0.73 -14.76
CA GLN A 128 -6.79 0.27 -16.09
C GLN A 128 -7.05 1.31 -17.18
N GLU A 129 -8.11 2.12 -17.06
CA GLU A 129 -8.38 3.24 -17.97
C GLU A 129 -7.37 4.38 -17.76
N ILE A 130 -7.07 4.73 -16.50
CA ILE A 130 -6.06 5.75 -16.15
C ILE A 130 -4.67 5.37 -16.72
N VAL A 131 -4.23 4.12 -16.53
CA VAL A 131 -2.91 3.65 -17.00
C VAL A 131 -2.81 3.64 -18.53
N ARG A 132 -3.93 3.50 -19.25
CA ARG A 132 -3.94 3.55 -20.73
C ARG A 132 -3.92 4.97 -21.29
N ARG A 133 -4.09 5.99 -20.46
CA ARG A 133 -4.05 7.39 -20.88
C ARG A 133 -2.63 7.81 -21.26
N ALA A 134 -2.48 8.55 -22.36
CA ALA A 134 -1.18 9.07 -22.79
C ALA A 134 -0.70 10.26 -21.95
N GLU A 135 -1.64 10.98 -21.32
CA GLU A 135 -1.34 12.12 -20.45
C GLU A 135 -1.07 11.68 -19.01
N PRO A 136 0.01 12.18 -18.37
CA PRO A 136 0.30 11.90 -16.97
C PRO A 136 -0.81 12.42 -16.05
N LEU A 137 -0.92 11.85 -14.85
CA LEU A 137 -1.84 12.34 -13.82
C LEU A 137 -1.43 13.74 -13.36
N SER A 138 -2.39 14.65 -13.33
CA SER A 138 -2.23 15.96 -12.71
C SER A 138 -2.33 15.87 -11.19
N MET A 139 -1.72 16.81 -10.47
CA MET A 139 -1.74 16.83 -9.00
C MET A 139 -3.17 16.86 -8.41
N ARG A 140 -4.11 17.54 -9.10
CA ARG A 140 -5.54 17.56 -8.72
C ARG A 140 -6.21 16.19 -8.86
N GLU A 141 -5.81 15.39 -9.86
CA GLU A 141 -6.32 14.03 -10.05
C GLU A 141 -5.73 13.08 -9.00
N VAL A 142 -4.45 13.24 -8.67
CA VAL A 142 -3.79 12.49 -7.59
C VAL A 142 -4.49 12.73 -6.24
N GLU A 143 -4.80 13.98 -5.91
CA GLU A 143 -5.57 14.34 -4.71
C GLU A 143 -6.96 13.68 -4.67
N ARG A 144 -7.68 13.67 -5.81
CA ARG A 144 -9.02 13.07 -5.94
C ARG A 144 -9.02 11.55 -5.84
N LEU A 145 -7.94 10.88 -6.22
CA LEU A 145 -7.80 9.42 -6.11
C LEU A 145 -7.58 8.95 -4.66
N GLY A 146 -7.53 9.88 -3.69
CA GLY A 146 -7.12 9.56 -2.33
C GLY A 146 -5.70 9.00 -2.27
N ILE A 147 -4.89 9.22 -3.33
CA ILE A 147 -3.45 9.02 -3.32
C ILE A 147 -2.90 10.19 -2.51
N HIS A 148 -3.12 10.12 -1.21
CA HIS A 148 -2.40 10.95 -0.28
C HIS A 148 -0.94 10.51 -0.37
N THR A 149 -0.04 11.42 -0.73
CA THR A 149 1.35 11.31 -0.30
C THR A 149 1.30 11.03 1.20
N VAL A 150 1.72 9.83 1.56
CA VAL A 150 1.29 9.18 2.79
C VAL A 150 1.79 9.96 4.01
N GLU A 151 0.81 10.51 4.74
CA GLU A 151 0.87 11.05 6.11
C GLU A 151 1.58 12.40 6.33
N ASN A 152 0.79 13.48 6.45
CA ASN A 152 1.15 14.81 6.99
C ASN A 152 1.60 14.76 8.47
N LYS A 153 2.64 13.98 8.77
CA LYS A 153 3.18 13.82 10.11
C LYS A 153 4.47 14.63 10.25
N LEU A 154 4.44 15.60 11.16
CA LEU A 154 5.62 16.36 11.52
C LEU A 154 6.51 15.54 12.46
N PHE A 155 7.76 15.35 12.07
CA PHE A 155 8.81 14.82 12.92
C PHE A 155 9.71 15.96 13.38
N ARG A 156 9.97 16.00 14.69
CA ARG A 156 10.98 16.92 15.25
C ARG A 156 12.30 16.17 15.33
N VAL A 157 13.20 16.49 14.42
CA VAL A 157 14.53 15.90 14.34
C VAL A 157 15.55 17.01 14.59
N PRO A 158 16.52 16.82 15.51
CA PRO A 158 17.59 17.79 15.68
C PRO A 158 18.39 17.94 14.38
N ARG A 159 18.58 19.18 13.90
CA ARG A 159 19.29 19.47 12.64
C ARG A 159 20.69 18.86 12.60
N VAL A 160 21.39 18.90 13.71
CA VAL A 160 22.75 18.37 13.87
C VAL A 160 22.84 16.91 13.42
N VAL A 161 21.85 16.07 13.76
CA VAL A 161 21.83 14.65 13.38
C VAL A 161 21.77 14.47 11.87
N LEU A 162 20.97 15.29 11.17
CA LEU A 162 20.85 15.24 9.71
C LEU A 162 22.07 15.85 9.03
N GLN A 163 22.63 16.94 9.55
CA GLN A 163 23.83 17.60 9.00
C GLN A 163 25.08 16.73 9.11
N GLU A 164 25.27 16.07 10.25
CA GLU A 164 26.41 15.16 10.45
C GLU A 164 26.30 13.90 9.60
N SER A 165 25.08 13.50 9.25
CA SER A 165 24.84 12.26 8.52
C SER A 165 24.72 12.44 7.01
N SER A 166 24.49 13.65 6.50
CA SER A 166 24.15 13.92 5.10
C SER A 166 24.69 15.27 4.63
N ASP A 167 25.49 15.23 3.57
CA ASP A 167 25.97 16.42 2.88
C ASP A 167 24.81 17.20 2.22
N VAL A 168 23.80 16.49 1.70
CA VAL A 168 22.59 17.10 1.12
C VAL A 168 21.86 17.97 2.15
N PHE A 169 21.66 17.46 3.37
CA PHE A 169 21.04 18.24 4.43
C PHE A 169 21.96 19.36 4.94
N CYS A 170 23.27 19.11 5.01
CA CYS A 170 24.25 20.14 5.37
C CYS A 170 24.21 21.34 4.42
N ASP A 171 24.22 21.09 3.11
CA ASP A 171 24.16 22.09 2.06
C ASP A 171 22.80 22.81 2.09
N MET A 172 21.70 22.06 2.18
CA MET A 172 20.34 22.61 2.26
C MET A 172 20.19 23.60 3.42
N PHE A 173 20.72 23.28 4.60
CA PHE A 173 20.68 24.17 5.77
C PHE A 173 21.67 25.34 5.70
N SER A 174 22.65 25.29 4.80
CA SER A 174 23.65 26.35 4.61
C SER A 174 23.18 27.44 3.62
N LEU A 175 22.10 27.18 2.86
CA LEU A 175 21.54 28.16 1.92
C LEU A 175 20.87 29.33 2.66
N PRO A 176 21.09 30.59 2.22
CA PRO A 176 20.50 31.75 2.86
C PRO A 176 18.98 31.80 2.66
N SER A 177 18.24 31.85 3.77
CA SER A 177 16.78 32.02 3.77
C SER A 177 16.41 33.40 3.22
N GLY A 178 15.44 33.45 2.30
CA GLY A 178 14.98 34.71 1.70
C GLY A 178 14.40 35.67 2.74
N PRO A 179 14.38 37.00 2.48
CA PRO A 179 14.11 38.03 3.49
C PRO A 179 12.74 37.97 4.19
N ASN A 180 11.80 37.16 3.71
CA ASN A 180 10.44 37.03 4.26
C ASN A 180 10.02 35.60 4.63
N ASN A 181 10.87 34.59 4.42
CA ASN A 181 10.54 33.20 4.77
C ASN A 181 11.57 32.69 5.78
N GLY A 182 11.11 32.13 6.90
CA GLY A 182 11.97 31.28 7.72
C GLY A 182 12.55 30.17 6.84
N GLY A 183 13.80 29.79 7.08
CA GLY A 183 14.45 28.73 6.32
C GLY A 183 13.65 27.44 6.36
N GLU A 184 13.69 26.67 5.28
CA GLU A 184 13.01 25.38 5.22
C GLU A 184 13.46 24.47 6.36
N GLY A 185 12.50 23.93 7.13
CA GLY A 185 12.73 23.13 8.32
C GLY A 185 13.15 23.92 9.57
N GLU A 186 13.02 25.25 9.62
CA GLU A 186 13.29 26.06 10.83
C GLU A 186 12.13 26.04 11.82
N SER A 187 10.91 25.87 11.32
CA SER A 187 9.70 25.95 12.13
C SER A 187 8.70 24.89 11.71
N SER A 188 7.77 24.56 12.61
CA SER A 188 6.62 23.71 12.29
C SER A 188 5.68 24.33 11.24
N LYS A 189 5.81 25.63 10.94
CA LYS A 189 5.03 26.32 9.90
C LYS A 189 5.66 26.17 8.52
N ASP A 190 6.98 25.92 8.48
CA ASP A 190 7.77 25.78 7.26
C ASP A 190 8.62 24.49 7.34
N PRO A 191 7.99 23.29 7.36
CA PRO A 191 8.71 22.03 7.46
C PRO A 191 9.41 21.66 6.15
N ILE A 192 10.43 20.79 6.22
CA ILE A 192 10.96 20.12 5.03
C ILE A 192 9.94 19.08 4.59
N VAL A 193 9.50 19.15 3.34
CA VAL A 193 8.53 18.20 2.77
C VAL A 193 9.29 17.05 2.10
N LEU A 194 9.00 15.81 2.54
CA LEU A 194 9.67 14.61 2.03
C LEU A 194 8.74 13.87 1.03
N ASP A 195 8.82 14.24 -0.24
CA ASP A 195 7.98 13.63 -1.27
C ASP A 195 8.38 12.17 -1.56
N GLY A 196 7.38 11.29 -1.64
CA GLY A 196 7.59 9.87 -1.97
C GLY A 196 8.29 9.07 -0.86
N VAL A 197 8.26 9.55 0.38
CA VAL A 197 8.76 8.81 1.56
C VAL A 197 7.58 8.48 2.47
N THR A 198 7.42 7.22 2.85
CA THR A 198 6.38 6.85 3.83
C THR A 198 6.83 7.18 5.25
N VAL A 199 5.87 7.46 6.14
CA VAL A 199 6.14 7.64 7.58
C VAL A 199 6.82 6.43 8.20
N TRP A 200 6.49 5.21 7.73
CA TRP A 200 7.12 4.00 8.23
C TRP A 200 8.60 3.92 7.82
N ASP A 201 8.93 4.20 6.56
CA ASP A 201 10.31 4.22 6.07
C ASP A 201 11.13 5.28 6.81
N PHE A 202 10.58 6.48 6.96
CA PHE A 202 11.28 7.56 7.66
C PHE A 202 11.52 7.24 9.13
N LYS A 203 10.57 6.57 9.81
CA LYS A 203 10.80 6.06 11.17
C LYS A 203 11.94 5.04 11.23
N GLN A 204 12.09 4.16 10.24
CA GLN A 204 13.21 3.21 10.25
C GLN A 204 14.54 3.94 10.11
N LEU A 205 14.60 4.98 9.25
CA LEU A 205 15.79 5.83 9.15
C LEU A 205 16.13 6.50 10.50
N LEU A 206 15.14 7.09 11.18
CA LEU A 206 15.36 7.73 12.48
C LEU A 206 15.85 6.72 13.53
N ARG A 207 15.28 5.51 13.57
CA ARG A 207 15.74 4.44 14.47
C ARG A 207 17.19 4.04 14.19
N ALA A 208 17.60 4.04 12.93
CA ALA A 208 18.98 3.72 12.55
C ALA A 208 19.95 4.88 12.90
N LEU A 209 19.54 6.14 12.71
CA LEU A 209 20.32 7.32 13.10
C LEU A 209 20.50 7.44 14.62
N HIS A 210 19.55 6.93 15.39
CA HIS A 210 19.57 6.93 16.86
C HIS A 210 19.88 5.55 17.46
N ALA A 211 20.57 4.67 16.73
CA ALA A 211 20.86 3.31 17.19
C ALA A 211 21.73 3.26 18.47
N GLU A 212 22.46 4.34 18.78
CA GLU A 212 23.25 4.46 20.03
C GLU A 212 22.40 4.82 21.26
N ASP A 213 21.14 5.23 21.09
CA ASP A 213 20.24 5.52 22.21
C ASP A 213 19.79 4.20 22.86
N PRO A 214 20.15 3.91 24.13
CA PRO A 214 19.79 2.67 24.80
C PRO A 214 18.27 2.47 24.95
N ASN A 215 17.47 3.52 24.76
CA ASN A 215 16.01 3.45 24.81
C ASN A 215 15.35 3.20 23.44
N GLN A 216 16.13 3.21 22.35
CA GLN A 216 15.64 2.95 21.00
C GLN A 216 16.19 1.64 20.47
N SER A 217 15.28 0.82 19.94
CA SER A 217 15.67 -0.40 19.25
C SER A 217 16.00 -0.08 17.80
N GLU A 218 17.22 -0.42 17.39
CA GLU A 218 17.65 -0.45 15.99
C GLU A 218 16.68 -1.28 15.12
N PRO A 219 16.52 -0.97 13.83
CA PRO A 219 15.81 -1.84 12.90
C PRO A 219 16.34 -3.28 12.93
N ASN A 220 15.45 -4.27 12.85
CA ASN A 220 15.81 -5.68 13.00
C ASN A 220 15.23 -6.59 11.90
N THR A 221 14.55 -6.03 10.90
CA THR A 221 14.01 -6.79 9.76
C THR A 221 14.68 -6.36 8.46
N ILE A 222 14.66 -7.24 7.46
CA ILE A 222 15.20 -6.96 6.13
C ILE A 222 14.48 -5.76 5.50
N GLU A 223 13.15 -5.73 5.58
CA GLU A 223 12.33 -4.66 5.00
C GLU A 223 12.67 -3.30 5.63
N ALA A 224 12.91 -3.28 6.95
CA ALA A 224 13.24 -2.06 7.66
C ALA A 224 14.63 -1.55 7.24
N TRP A 225 15.62 -2.43 7.10
CA TRP A 225 16.95 -2.04 6.63
C TRP A 225 16.99 -1.71 5.14
N VAL A 226 16.13 -2.31 4.32
CA VAL A 226 15.91 -1.93 2.91
C VAL A 226 15.41 -0.47 2.83
N ALA A 227 14.46 -0.09 3.69
CA ALA A 227 13.98 1.29 3.75
C ALA A 227 15.10 2.26 4.17
N VAL A 228 15.88 1.91 5.20
CA VAL A 228 17.05 2.69 5.64
C VAL A 228 18.08 2.83 4.50
N TYR A 229 18.39 1.75 3.80
CA TYR A 229 19.36 1.78 2.69
C TYR A 229 18.88 2.69 1.55
N LYS A 230 17.62 2.57 1.12
CA LYS A 230 17.06 3.41 0.04
C LYS A 230 17.04 4.89 0.41
N LEU A 231 16.62 5.23 1.63
CA LEU A 231 16.58 6.63 2.09
C LEU A 231 17.98 7.21 2.32
N SER A 232 18.90 6.42 2.87
CA SER A 232 20.29 6.86 3.05
C SER A 232 21.00 7.10 1.72
N GLN A 233 20.75 6.28 0.69
CA GLN A 233 21.23 6.56 -0.67
C GLN A 233 20.60 7.84 -1.25
N ARG A 234 19.29 8.03 -1.08
CA ARG A 234 18.56 9.21 -1.58
C ARG A 234 19.07 10.53 -1.01
N TRP A 235 19.49 10.54 0.24
CA TRP A 235 20.01 11.72 0.93
C TRP A 235 21.53 11.68 1.12
N GLU A 236 22.24 10.87 0.35
CA GLU A 236 23.70 10.76 0.35
C GLU A 236 24.31 10.55 1.75
N MET A 237 23.60 9.83 2.62
CA MET A 237 24.07 9.40 3.94
C MET A 237 25.02 8.21 3.79
N THR A 238 26.23 8.45 3.28
CA THR A 238 27.18 7.41 2.86
C THR A 238 27.51 6.42 3.99
N ALA A 239 27.85 6.91 5.18
CA ALA A 239 28.15 6.08 6.34
C ALA A 239 26.98 5.17 6.74
N LEU A 240 25.76 5.74 6.79
CA LEU A 240 24.56 4.99 7.14
C LEU A 240 24.18 3.97 6.06
N SER A 241 24.38 4.31 4.79
CA SER A 241 24.10 3.39 3.69
C SER A 241 25.06 2.19 3.67
N ASN A 242 26.34 2.39 4.01
CA ASN A 242 27.31 1.32 4.17
C ASN A 242 26.98 0.44 5.39
N TYR A 243 26.55 1.05 6.48
CA TYR A 243 26.11 0.33 7.68
C TYR A 243 24.85 -0.51 7.41
N ALA A 244 23.86 0.05 6.71
CA ALA A 244 22.66 -0.67 6.28
C ALA A 244 23.01 -1.84 5.33
N LYS A 245 23.97 -1.64 4.41
CA LYS A 245 24.52 -2.70 3.56
C LYS A 245 25.07 -3.85 4.43
N GLU A 246 25.92 -3.56 5.40
CA GLU A 246 26.47 -4.59 6.30
C GLU A 246 25.36 -5.34 7.08
N LYS A 247 24.37 -4.63 7.61
CA LYS A 247 23.25 -5.23 8.36
C LYS A 247 22.40 -6.15 7.49
N LEU A 248 22.06 -5.71 6.28
CA LEU A 248 21.33 -6.51 5.31
C LEU A 248 22.11 -7.76 4.91
N TRP A 249 23.43 -7.65 4.72
CA TRP A 249 24.29 -8.81 4.43
C TRP A 249 24.22 -9.86 5.54
N ASN A 250 24.33 -9.41 6.79
CA ASN A 250 24.31 -10.29 7.95
C ASN A 250 22.93 -10.94 8.16
N LEU A 251 21.83 -10.20 7.96
CA LEU A 251 20.48 -10.74 8.07
C LEU A 251 20.17 -11.76 6.96
N ALA A 252 20.72 -11.59 5.76
CA ALA A 252 20.56 -12.51 4.65
C ALA A 252 21.65 -13.60 4.56
N ALA A 253 22.51 -13.74 5.59
CA ALA A 253 23.67 -14.64 5.52
C ALA A 253 23.30 -16.12 5.36
N GLU A 254 22.16 -16.54 5.93
CA GLU A 254 21.70 -17.93 5.88
C GLU A 254 20.89 -18.28 4.61
N ASP A 255 20.44 -17.28 3.86
CA ASP A 255 19.67 -17.47 2.62
C ASP A 255 20.38 -16.79 1.42
N PRO A 256 21.26 -17.52 0.71
CA PRO A 256 21.97 -17.00 -0.45
C PRO A 256 21.05 -16.52 -1.58
N VAL A 257 19.82 -17.03 -1.66
CA VAL A 257 18.84 -16.68 -2.68
C VAL A 257 18.23 -15.33 -2.36
N GLU A 258 17.86 -15.11 -1.10
CA GLU A 258 17.40 -13.80 -0.64
C GLU A 258 18.50 -12.74 -0.77
N ARG A 259 19.74 -13.10 -0.43
CA ARG A 259 20.90 -12.22 -0.58
C ARG A 259 21.16 -11.81 -2.04
N ALA A 260 21.07 -12.76 -2.97
CA ALA A 260 21.17 -12.47 -4.40
C ALA A 260 20.01 -11.59 -4.89
N GLY A 261 18.80 -11.83 -4.37
CA GLY A 261 17.63 -11.04 -4.70
C GLY A 261 17.74 -9.59 -4.20
N LEU A 262 18.17 -9.39 -2.95
CA LEU A 262 18.46 -8.05 -2.42
C LEU A 262 19.54 -7.33 -3.22
N ALA A 263 20.56 -8.06 -3.71
CA ALA A 263 21.58 -7.49 -4.58
C ALA A 263 20.99 -6.97 -5.90
N GLN A 264 19.99 -7.65 -6.47
CA GLN A 264 19.26 -7.19 -7.66
C GLN A 264 18.35 -6.01 -7.34
N ASP A 265 17.53 -6.12 -6.29
CA ASP A 265 16.52 -5.11 -5.92
C ASP A 265 17.13 -3.76 -5.50
N LEU A 266 18.33 -3.81 -4.90
CA LEU A 266 19.04 -2.64 -4.40
C LEU A 266 20.22 -2.21 -5.29
N ASN A 267 20.45 -2.90 -6.40
CA ASN A 267 21.58 -2.69 -7.31
C ASN A 267 22.94 -2.68 -6.57
N ILE A 268 23.23 -3.76 -5.85
CA ILE A 268 24.48 -3.94 -5.10
C ILE A 268 25.34 -5.01 -5.82
N PRO A 269 26.15 -4.62 -6.82
CA PRO A 269 26.86 -5.57 -7.69
C PRO A 269 27.83 -6.46 -6.92
N ASP A 270 28.50 -5.93 -5.89
CA ASP A 270 29.46 -6.67 -5.07
C ASP A 270 28.88 -7.93 -4.40
N TRP A 271 27.55 -8.00 -4.24
CA TRP A 271 26.88 -9.11 -3.59
C TRP A 271 26.49 -10.23 -4.55
N LYS A 272 26.45 -9.95 -5.86
CA LYS A 272 25.98 -10.90 -6.88
C LYS A 272 26.88 -12.13 -6.94
N ILE A 273 28.19 -11.94 -7.14
CA ILE A 273 29.15 -13.06 -7.27
C ILE A 273 29.17 -13.94 -6.00
N PRO A 274 29.35 -13.41 -4.78
CA PRO A 274 29.33 -14.23 -3.57
C PRO A 274 28.02 -15.00 -3.38
N SER A 275 26.87 -14.38 -3.69
CA SER A 275 25.57 -15.01 -3.55
C SER A 275 25.34 -16.11 -4.56
N PHE A 276 25.68 -15.86 -5.84
CA PHE A 276 25.62 -16.87 -6.89
C PHE A 276 26.56 -18.04 -6.64
N GLN A 277 27.74 -17.78 -6.08
CA GLN A 277 28.67 -18.84 -5.70
C GLN A 277 28.09 -19.73 -4.60
N ASP A 278 27.48 -19.15 -3.57
CA ASP A 278 26.86 -19.94 -2.49
C ASP A 278 25.64 -20.72 -3.00
N ILE A 279 24.84 -20.16 -3.92
CA ILE A 279 23.77 -20.88 -4.61
C ILE A 279 24.33 -22.02 -5.47
N ALA A 280 25.43 -21.81 -6.19
CA ALA A 280 26.07 -22.84 -7.02
C ALA A 280 26.69 -23.98 -6.18
N ARG A 281 27.15 -23.69 -4.96
CA ARG A 281 27.74 -24.67 -4.03
C ARG A 281 26.72 -25.52 -3.27
N ARG A 282 25.48 -25.04 -3.13
CA ARG A 282 24.46 -25.73 -2.34
C ARG A 282 24.14 -27.12 -2.92
N LYS A 283 23.81 -28.07 -2.05
CA LYS A 283 23.51 -29.46 -2.45
C LYS A 283 22.13 -29.58 -3.08
N GLU A 284 21.21 -28.72 -2.63
CA GLU A 284 19.83 -28.67 -3.02
C GLU A 284 19.70 -28.21 -4.49
N PRO A 285 18.82 -28.85 -5.28
CA PRO A 285 18.57 -28.42 -6.65
C PRO A 285 17.98 -27.02 -6.69
N LEU A 286 18.08 -26.37 -7.85
CA LEU A 286 17.32 -25.14 -8.14
C LEU A 286 15.82 -25.47 -8.13
N SER A 287 15.05 -24.60 -7.51
CA SER A 287 13.64 -24.77 -7.15
C SER A 287 12.80 -23.63 -7.71
N MET A 288 11.48 -23.80 -7.70
CA MET A 288 10.55 -22.74 -8.12
C MET A 288 10.69 -21.47 -7.27
N ARG A 289 11.02 -21.60 -5.98
CA ARG A 289 11.28 -20.46 -5.09
C ARG A 289 12.43 -19.60 -5.61
N ASP A 290 13.48 -20.21 -6.14
CA ASP A 290 14.63 -19.47 -6.69
C ASP A 290 14.24 -18.70 -7.95
N VAL A 291 13.37 -19.31 -8.78
CA VAL A 291 12.84 -18.67 -9.99
C VAL A 291 11.94 -17.49 -9.65
N GLU A 292 11.08 -17.64 -8.64
CA GLU A 292 10.21 -16.58 -8.16
C GLU A 292 11.01 -15.40 -7.58
N ARG A 293 12.13 -15.68 -6.87
CA ARG A 293 12.92 -14.64 -6.22
C ARG A 293 13.94 -13.94 -7.13
N LEU A 294 14.60 -14.68 -8.02
CA LEU A 294 15.72 -14.19 -8.85
C LEU A 294 15.36 -14.03 -10.33
N GLY A 295 14.23 -14.59 -10.76
CA GLY A 295 13.82 -14.64 -12.16
C GLY A 295 14.43 -15.82 -12.93
N VAL A 296 13.70 -16.23 -13.97
CA VAL A 296 14.03 -17.41 -14.81
C VAL A 296 15.42 -17.28 -15.43
N GLN A 297 15.79 -16.10 -15.94
CA GLN A 297 17.07 -15.89 -16.63
C GLN A 297 18.27 -16.12 -15.70
N THR A 298 18.24 -15.53 -14.50
CA THR A 298 19.29 -15.72 -13.49
C THR A 298 19.41 -17.17 -13.07
N VAL A 299 18.28 -17.86 -12.86
CA VAL A 299 18.29 -19.27 -12.46
C VAL A 299 18.82 -20.18 -13.57
N LEU A 300 18.49 -19.92 -14.84
CA LEU A 300 19.03 -20.70 -15.97
C LEU A 300 20.55 -20.50 -16.13
N LYS A 301 21.05 -19.28 -15.96
CA LYS A 301 22.50 -19.02 -15.93
C LYS A 301 23.18 -19.72 -14.75
N LEU A 302 22.56 -19.72 -13.57
CA LEU A 302 23.05 -20.50 -12.42
C LEU A 302 23.05 -22.01 -12.68
N ALA A 303 22.04 -22.52 -13.38
CA ALA A 303 21.99 -23.93 -13.79
C ALA A 303 23.15 -24.26 -14.74
N GLN A 304 23.41 -23.41 -15.74
CA GLN A 304 24.56 -23.54 -16.64
C GLN A 304 25.89 -23.56 -15.86
N VAL A 305 26.08 -22.64 -14.91
CA VAL A 305 27.28 -22.61 -14.05
C VAL A 305 27.44 -23.92 -13.28
N ARG A 306 26.35 -24.43 -12.70
CA ARG A 306 26.35 -25.71 -11.95
C ARG A 306 26.69 -26.88 -12.87
N GLU A 307 26.09 -26.96 -14.05
CA GLU A 307 26.24 -28.06 -15.02
C GLU A 307 27.61 -28.06 -15.73
N CYS A 308 28.16 -26.89 -16.07
CA CYS A 308 29.50 -26.77 -16.66
C CYS A 308 30.60 -27.30 -15.72
N ALA A 309 30.43 -27.13 -14.42
CA ALA A 309 31.31 -27.73 -13.42
C ALA A 309 31.20 -29.26 -13.34
N PHE A 310 30.05 -29.84 -13.75
CA PHE A 310 29.88 -31.29 -13.85
C PHE A 310 30.48 -31.87 -15.14
N SER A 311 30.45 -31.12 -16.25
CA SER A 311 30.90 -31.62 -17.57
C SER A 311 32.43 -31.56 -17.75
N SER A 312 33.10 -30.57 -17.16
CA SER A 312 34.54 -30.35 -17.28
C SER A 312 35.39 -31.24 -16.35
N ASN A 313 34.81 -31.80 -15.29
CA ASN A 313 35.46 -32.78 -14.43
C ASN A 313 35.11 -34.19 -14.87
N SER A 314 36.05 -34.85 -15.56
CA SER A 314 36.09 -36.31 -15.68
C SER A 314 35.60 -36.95 -14.38
N THR A 315 34.62 -37.86 -14.51
CA THR A 315 33.74 -38.50 -13.49
C THR A 315 34.41 -39.08 -12.23
N ARG A 316 35.70 -38.83 -12.01
CA ARG A 316 36.53 -39.25 -10.88
C ARG A 316 36.78 -38.18 -9.81
N CYS A 317 36.67 -36.88 -10.09
CA CYS A 317 37.09 -35.84 -9.11
C CYS A 317 36.02 -35.45 -8.08
N TRP A 318 34.73 -35.44 -8.45
CA TRP A 318 33.63 -35.12 -7.52
C TRP A 318 33.48 -36.11 -6.34
N LYS A 319 34.03 -37.33 -6.47
CA LYS A 319 34.08 -38.30 -5.36
C LYS A 319 35.18 -38.00 -4.33
N ARG A 320 36.08 -37.04 -4.58
CA ARG A 320 37.22 -36.75 -3.69
C ARG A 320 37.28 -35.31 -3.17
N THR A 321 36.74 -34.33 -3.89
CA THR A 321 36.64 -32.95 -3.42
C THR A 321 35.17 -32.54 -3.38
N GLY A 322 34.67 -32.30 -2.16
CA GLY A 322 33.28 -31.89 -1.96
C GLY A 322 32.98 -30.56 -2.67
N ALA A 323 31.72 -30.39 -3.10
CA ALA A 323 31.24 -29.19 -3.81
C ALA A 323 31.55 -27.85 -3.10
N SER A 324 31.87 -27.89 -1.80
CA SER A 324 32.26 -26.73 -0.99
C SER A 324 33.63 -26.11 -1.36
N GLN A 325 34.47 -26.78 -2.14
CA GLN A 325 35.81 -26.30 -2.51
C GLN A 325 35.92 -25.73 -3.93
N ILE A 326 34.84 -25.75 -4.72
CA ILE A 326 34.87 -25.23 -6.09
C ILE A 326 34.65 -23.72 -6.07
N ASP A 327 35.58 -22.98 -6.65
CA ASP A 327 35.43 -21.55 -6.95
C ASP A 327 34.69 -21.40 -8.29
N PHE A 328 33.50 -20.79 -8.26
CA PHE A 328 32.66 -20.60 -9.44
C PHE A 328 32.82 -19.21 -10.03
N THR A 329 33.69 -18.35 -9.48
CA THR A 329 33.80 -16.93 -9.84
C THR A 329 33.98 -16.71 -11.35
N SER A 330 34.90 -17.43 -11.98
CA SER A 330 35.16 -17.29 -13.43
C SER A 330 33.97 -17.75 -14.29
N MET A 331 33.31 -18.84 -13.92
CA MET A 331 32.13 -19.35 -14.63
C MET A 331 30.93 -18.42 -14.47
N ILE A 332 30.78 -17.81 -13.29
CA ILE A 332 29.76 -16.80 -13.03
C ILE A 332 30.03 -15.55 -13.87
N GLN A 333 31.27 -15.06 -13.91
CA GLN A 333 31.65 -13.92 -14.74
C GLN A 333 31.40 -14.19 -16.24
N GLU A 334 31.69 -15.39 -16.72
CA GLU A 334 31.44 -15.78 -18.11
C GLU A 334 29.94 -15.87 -18.43
N ALA A 335 29.15 -16.49 -17.55
CA ALA A 335 27.72 -16.69 -17.78
C ALA A 335 26.89 -15.40 -17.63
N PHE A 336 27.29 -14.51 -16.72
CA PHE A 336 26.52 -13.30 -16.40
C PHE A 336 27.05 -12.06 -17.10
N GLY A 337 28.35 -11.95 -17.39
CA GLY A 337 28.92 -10.85 -18.15
C GLY A 337 28.55 -9.49 -17.57
N ASP A 338 27.87 -8.66 -18.37
CA ASP A 338 27.46 -7.30 -17.98
C ASP A 338 26.32 -7.25 -16.95
N ASP A 339 25.54 -8.33 -16.78
CA ASP A 339 24.47 -8.43 -15.76
C ASP A 339 24.99 -8.34 -14.31
N LEU A 340 26.32 -8.43 -14.11
CA LEU A 340 26.99 -8.28 -12.82
C LEU A 340 27.26 -6.82 -12.45
N LYS A 341 27.14 -5.87 -13.39
CA LYS A 341 27.45 -4.44 -13.19
C LYS A 341 26.21 -3.57 -13.07
N GLU A 342 25.13 -3.98 -13.75
CA GLU A 342 23.74 -3.65 -13.36
C GLU A 342 23.41 -4.40 -12.06
#